data_AF-A0A968P5T0-F1
#
_entry.id   AF-A0A968P5T0-F1
#
_cell.length_a   1.000
_cell.length_b   1.000
_cell.length_c   1.000
_cell.angle_alpha   90.00
_cell.angle_beta   90.00
_cell.angle_gamma   90.00
#
_symmetry.space_group_name_H-M   'P 1'
#
loop_
_entity.id
_entity.type
_entity.pdbx_description
1 polymer ?
#
loop_
_entity_poly.entity_id
_entity_poly.type
_entity_poly.pdbx_seq_one_letter_code
_entity_poly.pdbx_strand_id
1 'polypeptide(L)' 'SSDVDVLGTLLDASGAGLAQGRGGPHADVHIVSTLEAGRYYLRVAAGGGTEGRYQLRLDAEGIDR' A
#
# COMPACT_ATOMS: atom_id res chain seq x y z
N SER A 1 -3.58 -18.52 16.03
CA SER A 1 -3.28 -17.18 15.54
C SER A 1 -2.85 -17.34 14.10
N SER A 2 -3.65 -16.91 13.13
CA SER A 2 -3.23 -16.91 11.73
C SER A 2 -2.73 -15.52 11.42
N ASP A 3 -1.44 -15.40 11.18
CA ASP A 3 -0.83 -14.13 10.80
C ASP A 3 -1.43 -13.66 9.48
N VAL A 4 -1.74 -12.37 9.40
CA VAL A 4 -2.36 -11.78 8.22
C VAL A 4 -1.27 -11.44 7.21
N ASP A 5 -1.34 -12.03 6.03
CA ASP A 5 -0.60 -11.53 4.87
C ASP A 5 -1.27 -10.23 4.42
N VAL A 6 -0.49 -9.17 4.18
CA VAL A 6 -1.05 -7.89 3.72
C VAL A 6 -0.51 -7.57 2.33
N LEU A 7 -1.40 -7.15 1.44
CA LEU A 7 -1.10 -6.66 0.10
C LEU A 7 -1.48 -5.18 0.01
N GLY A 8 -0.52 -4.34 -0.36
CA GLY A 8 -0.75 -2.95 -0.69
C GLY A 8 -0.60 -2.72 -2.19
N THR A 9 -1.49 -1.96 -2.79
CA THR A 9 -1.38 -1.54 -4.20
C THR A 9 -1.65 -0.04 -4.30
N LEU A 10 -0.65 0.70 -4.78
CA LEU A 10 -0.78 2.11 -5.14
C LEU A 10 -1.42 2.19 -6.53
N LEU A 11 -2.49 2.98 -6.62
CA LEU A 11 -3.26 3.18 -7.84
C LEU A 11 -3.24 4.66 -8.23
N ASP A 12 -3.21 4.92 -9.54
CA ASP A 12 -3.47 6.27 -10.06
C ASP A 12 -4.95 6.65 -9.98
N ALA A 13 -5.28 7.87 -10.43
CA ALA A 13 -6.65 8.38 -10.40
C ALA A 13 -7.65 7.56 -11.24
N SER A 14 -7.18 6.79 -12.24
CA SER A 14 -8.01 5.91 -13.08
C SER A 14 -8.22 4.52 -12.46
N GLY A 15 -7.51 4.22 -11.37
CA GLY A 15 -7.49 2.90 -10.74
C GLY A 15 -6.44 1.96 -11.33
N ALA A 16 -5.55 2.44 -12.19
CA ALA A 16 -4.45 1.63 -12.72
C ALA A 16 -3.34 1.48 -11.67
N GLY A 17 -2.75 0.29 -11.58
CA GLY A 17 -1.70 -0.01 -10.61
C GLY A 17 -0.36 0.63 -10.98
N LEU A 18 0.23 1.35 -10.03
CA LEU A 18 1.55 1.98 -10.17
C LEU A 18 2.64 1.20 -9.43
N ALA A 19 2.33 0.73 -8.22
CA ALA A 19 3.26 -0.01 -7.39
C ALA A 19 2.50 -0.99 -6.48
N GLN A 20 3.18 -2.04 -6.04
CA GLN A 20 2.63 -3.01 -5.11
C GLN A 20 3.69 -3.45 -4.10
N GLY A 21 3.23 -3.82 -2.91
CA GLY A 21 4.04 -4.43 -1.86
C GLY A 21 3.29 -5.55 -1.16
N ARG A 22 4.03 -6.52 -0.65
CA ARG A 22 3.50 -7.64 0.15
C ARG A 22 4.28 -7.76 1.45
N GLY A 23 3.57 -7.70 2.56
CA GLY A 23 4.05 -8.08 3.88
C GLY A 23 3.64 -9.52 4.13
N GLY A 24 4.60 -10.37 4.48
CA GLY A 24 4.31 -11.70 5.01
C GLY A 24 3.85 -11.65 6.47
N PRO A 25 3.80 -12.80 7.14
CA PRO A 25 3.51 -12.88 8.56
C PRO A 25 4.41 -11.96 9.39
N HIS A 26 3.80 -11.06 10.17
CA HIS A 26 4.50 -10.06 11.01
C HIS A 26 5.36 -9.04 10.26
N ALA A 27 5.16 -8.87 8.95
CA ALA A 27 5.89 -7.87 8.16
C ALA A 27 4.94 -6.79 7.63
N ASP A 28 5.43 -5.56 7.65
CA ASP A 28 4.72 -4.42 7.10
C ASP A 28 4.84 -4.36 5.56
N VAL A 29 3.80 -3.82 4.92
CA VAL A 29 3.89 -3.41 3.51
C VAL A 29 4.48 -2.01 3.45
N HIS A 30 5.61 -1.87 2.77
CA HIS A 30 6.21 -0.57 2.47
C HIS A 30 6.17 -0.30 0.97
N ILE A 31 5.61 0.85 0.59
CA ILE A 31 5.59 1.35 -0.79
C ILE A 31 6.16 2.76 -0.76
N VAL A 32 7.21 2.97 -1.55
CA VAL A 32 7.85 4.28 -1.75
C VAL A 32 7.83 4.59 -3.24
N SER A 33 7.34 5.77 -3.62
CA SER A 33 7.22 6.15 -5.02
C SER A 33 7.32 7.66 -5.18
N THR A 34 7.98 8.11 -6.25
CA THR A 34 7.95 9.49 -6.71
C THR A 34 6.75 9.66 -7.61
N LEU A 35 5.88 10.60 -7.29
CA LEU A 35 4.60 10.82 -7.96
C LEU A 35 4.54 12.25 -8.46
N GLU A 36 3.96 12.42 -9.65
CA GLU A 36 3.58 13.75 -10.12
C GLU A 36 2.38 14.27 -9.30
N ALA A 37 2.14 15.58 -9.32
CA ALA A 37 1.01 16.15 -8.59
C ALA A 37 -0.31 15.58 -9.10
N GLY A 38 -1.12 15.01 -8.19
CA GLY A 38 -2.36 14.36 -8.57
C GLY A 38 -3.06 13.63 -7.43
N ARG A 39 -4.12 12.91 -7.80
CA ARG A 39 -4.87 12.04 -6.90
C ARG A 39 -4.41 10.60 -7.05
N TYR A 40 -4.23 9.93 -5.91
CA TYR A 40 -3.83 8.54 -5.83
C TYR A 40 -4.70 7.81 -4.81
N TYR A 41 -4.76 6.48 -4.95
CA TYR A 41 -5.45 5.61 -4.02
C TYR A 41 -4.52 4.50 -3.55
N LEU A 42 -4.63 4.12 -2.28
CA LEU A 42 -3.99 2.92 -1.76
C LEU A 42 -5.05 1.85 -1.51
N ARG A 43 -4.96 0.72 -2.21
CA ARG A 43 -5.75 -0.47 -1.91
C ARG A 43 -5.00 -1.34 -0.91
N VAL A 44 -5.61 -1.60 0.24
CA VAL A 44 -5.12 -2.56 1.23
C VAL A 44 -6.02 -3.80 1.19
N ALA A 45 -5.42 -4.98 1.03
CA ALA A 45 -6.13 -6.25 0.99
C ALA A 45 -5.41 -7.30 1.82
N ALA A 46 -6.17 -8.18 2.46
CA ALA A 46 -5.62 -9.35 3.11
C ALA A 46 -5.27 -10.42 2.06
N GLY A 47 -4.12 -11.06 2.22
CA GLY A 47 -3.67 -12.21 1.45
C GLY A 47 -4.22 -13.52 2.02
N GLY A 48 -4.39 -14.52 1.15
CA GLY A 48 -4.68 -15.90 1.58
C GLY A 48 -6.02 -16.12 2.29
N GLY A 49 -6.99 -15.20 2.15
CA GLY A 49 -8.29 -15.31 2.81
C GLY A 49 -8.25 -15.02 4.32
N THR A 50 -7.19 -14.37 4.80
CA THR A 50 -7.07 -13.94 6.19
C THR A 50 -7.86 -12.65 6.45
N GLU A 51 -8.13 -12.34 7.71
CA GLU A 51 -8.72 -11.07 8.14
C GLU A 51 -8.00 -10.55 9.38
N GLY A 52 -7.95 -9.24 9.53
CA GLY A 52 -7.36 -8.63 10.73
C GLY A 52 -7.35 -7.12 10.67
N ARG A 53 -6.88 -6.54 11.78
CA ARG A 53 -6.71 -5.10 11.92
C ARG A 53 -5.38 -4.68 11.32
N TYR A 54 -5.35 -3.51 10.69
CA TYR A 54 -4.13 -2.90 10.19
C TYR A 54 -4.06 -1.44 10.64
N GLN A 55 -2.85 -0.88 10.60
CA GLN A 55 -2.60 0.54 10.73
C GLN A 55 -2.04 1.04 9.41
N LEU A 56 -2.43 2.24 8.99
CA LEU A 56 -1.94 2.87 7.77
C LEU A 56 -1.22 4.16 8.15
N ARG A 57 0.03 4.29 7.69
CA ARG A 57 0.79 5.53 7.72
C ARG A 57 1.08 5.96 6.29
N LEU A 58 0.78 7.23 6.00
CA LEU A 58 1.10 7.88 4.74
C LEU A 58 2.02 9.06 5.04
N ASP A 59 3.10 9.15 4.27
CA ASP A 59 4.05 10.24 4.30
C ASP A 59 4.26 10.72 2.86
N ALA A 60 4.29 12.03 2.66
CA ALA A 60 4.44 12.64 1.36
C ALA A 60 5.26 13.91 1.52
N GLU A 61 6.36 13.97 0.78
CA GLU A 61 7.23 15.13 0.71
C GLU A 61 7.15 15.73 -0.70
N GLY A 62 6.93 17.05 -0.78
CA GLY A 62 7.03 17.77 -2.04
C GLY A 62 8.48 17.81 -2.48
N ILE A 63 8.80 17.17 -3.61
CA ILE A 63 10.14 17.23 -4.19
C ILE A 63 10.18 18.41 -5.15
N ASP A 64 10.64 19.56 -4.68
CA ASP A 64 10.99 20.67 -5.58
C ASP A 64 12.19 20.24 -6.43
N ARG A 65 12.02 20.31 -7.77
CA ARG A 65 13.07 20.02 -8.75
C ARG A 65 13.72 21.30 -9.27
#